data_AF-A0A2V8BV06-F1
#
_entry.id   AF-A0A2V8BV06-F1
#
_cell.length_a   1.000
_cell.length_b   1.000
_cell.length_c   1.000
_cell.angle_alpha   90.00
_cell.angle_beta   90.00
_cell.angle_gamma   90.00
#
_symmetry.space_group_name_H-M   'P 1'
#
loop_
_entity.id
_entity.type
_entity.pdbx_description
1 polymer ?
#
loop_
_entity_poly.entity_id
_entity_poly.type
_entity_poly.pdbx_seq_one_letter_code
_entity_poly.pdbx_strand_id
1 'polypeptide(L)'
;RPYVDQYNLGATHELLPGVSVSADWFHNLSKQIWEQNNILRPGTFANGTVTNSSYRPVTIFSPIDGTPITMYDPIDATVSRAVQNVVTNDPNLSQVYNAFEFNMNARLPHGVRVFGGTATDRSVANTCSGAATNPN
;
A
#
# COMPACT_ATOMS: atom_id res chain seq x y z
N ARG A 1 15.43 -3.91 9.08
CA ARG A 1 15.26 -4.54 7.74
C ARG A 1 13.78 -4.90 7.63
N PRO A 2 13.15 -4.82 6.45
CA PRO A 2 11.74 -5.13 6.33
C PRO A 2 11.52 -6.59 6.64
N TYR A 3 10.39 -6.88 7.27
CA TYR A 3 9.99 -8.23 7.59
C TYR A 3 8.47 -8.34 7.55
N VAL A 4 8.00 -9.58 7.39
CA VAL A 4 6.58 -9.91 7.37
C VAL A 4 6.35 -11.05 8.36
N ASP A 5 5.50 -10.81 9.35
CA ASP A 5 4.98 -11.86 10.21
C ASP A 5 3.72 -12.43 9.56
N GLN A 6 3.73 -13.72 9.22
CA GLN A 6 2.63 -14.38 8.53
C GLN A 6 2.04 -15.48 9.41
N TYR A 7 0.73 -15.47 9.56
CA TYR A 7 -0.04 -16.45 10.30
C TYR A 7 -1.16 -16.99 9.42
N ASN A 8 -1.33 -18.30 9.43
CA ASN A 8 -2.41 -18.99 8.75
C ASN A 8 -3.05 -19.97 9.74
N LEU A 9 -4.37 -19.92 9.86
CA LEU A 9 -5.16 -20.91 10.56
C LEU A 9 -6.24 -21.44 9.62
N GLY A 10 -6.17 -22.73 9.34
CA GLY A 10 -7.13 -23.42 8.48
C GLY A 10 -7.77 -24.60 9.18
N ALA A 11 -9.04 -24.84 8.90
CA ALA A 11 -9.76 -26.04 9.30
C ALA A 11 -10.52 -26.60 8.10
N THR A 12 -10.42 -27.91 7.92
CA THR A 12 -11.19 -28.64 6.89
C THR A 12 -12.00 -29.73 7.55
N HIS A 13 -13.24 -29.89 7.12
CA HIS A 13 -14.13 -30.91 7.63
C HIS A 13 -14.95 -31.56 6.51
N GLU A 14 -15.04 -32.88 6.54
CA GLU A 14 -15.97 -33.64 5.71
C GLU A 14 -17.33 -33.68 6.40
N LEU A 15 -18.34 -33.02 5.81
CA LEU A 15 -19.69 -32.95 6.37
C LEU A 15 -20.49 -34.22 6.08
N LEU A 16 -20.30 -34.78 4.89
CA LEU A 16 -20.95 -35.99 4.39
C LEU A 16 -19.95 -36.72 3.49
N PRO A 17 -20.08 -38.04 3.27
CA PRO A 17 -19.24 -38.76 2.34
C PRO A 17 -19.18 -38.05 0.97
N GLY A 18 -18.01 -37.56 0.61
CA GLY A 18 -17.78 -36.83 -0.64
C GLY A 18 -18.12 -35.35 -0.62
N VAL A 19 -18.56 -34.75 0.50
CA VAL A 19 -18.76 -33.30 0.67
C VAL A 19 -17.85 -32.77 1.77
N SER A 20 -16.88 -31.94 1.41
CA SER A 20 -15.97 -31.27 2.33
C SER A 20 -16.10 -29.75 2.25
N VAL A 21 -15.84 -29.11 3.39
CA VAL A 21 -15.73 -27.65 3.51
C VAL A 21 -14.42 -27.30 4.19
N SER A 22 -13.81 -26.19 3.79
CA SER A 22 -12.68 -25.58 4.48
C SER A 22 -12.96 -24.12 4.81
N ALA A 23 -12.36 -23.67 5.91
CA ALA A 23 -12.31 -22.28 6.29
C ALA A 23 -10.87 -21.94 6.67
N ASP A 24 -10.34 -20.88 6.10
CA ASP A 24 -8.95 -20.47 6.23
C ASP A 24 -8.87 -18.99 6.58
N TRP A 25 -8.05 -18.65 7.57
CA TRP A 25 -7.78 -17.28 8.00
C TRP A 25 -6.30 -16.96 7.82
N PHE A 26 -6.03 -15.84 7.16
CA PHE A 26 -4.68 -15.34 6.91
C PHE A 26 -4.48 -14.00 7.60
N HIS A 27 -3.36 -13.84 8.29
CA HIS A 27 -2.93 -12.58 8.87
C HIS A 27 -1.48 -12.29 8.54
N ASN A 28 -1.23 -11.19 7.83
CA ASN A 28 0.11 -10.74 7.50
C ASN A 28 0.36 -9.35 8.08
N LEU A 29 1.50 -9.18 8.74
CA LEU A 29 1.96 -7.93 9.30
C LEU A 29 3.32 -7.57 8.72
N SER A 30 3.34 -6.63 7.78
CA SER A 30 4.57 -6.08 7.19
C SER A 30 5.04 -4.87 8.00
N LYS A 31 6.30 -4.88 8.41
CA LYS A 31 6.93 -3.82 9.23
C LYS A 31 8.29 -3.44 8.69
N GLN A 32 8.76 -2.25 9.08
CA GLN A 32 10.05 -1.70 8.66
C GLN A 32 10.20 -1.66 7.13
N ILE A 33 9.10 -1.32 6.44
CA ILE A 33 9.04 -1.31 4.98
C ILE A 33 10.05 -0.28 4.45
N TRP A 34 10.59 -0.55 3.26
CA TRP A 34 11.50 0.39 2.61
C TRP A 34 10.80 1.68 2.22
N GLU A 35 11.50 2.77 2.48
CA GLU A 35 11.16 4.10 2.02
C GLU A 35 12.31 4.61 1.16
N GLN A 36 12.00 5.32 0.07
CA GLN A 36 13.00 5.89 -0.82
C GLN A 36 12.83 7.40 -0.90
N ASN A 37 13.86 8.14 -0.48
CA ASN A 37 13.83 9.60 -0.43
C ASN A 37 14.97 10.18 -1.26
N ASN A 38 14.67 11.24 -2.01
CA ASN A 38 15.69 12.04 -2.67
C ASN A 38 16.27 13.06 -1.69
N ILE A 39 17.44 12.77 -1.10
CA ILE A 39 18.04 13.63 -0.08
C ILE A 39 18.55 14.97 -0.62
N LEU A 40 18.65 15.12 -1.94
CA LEU A 40 19.02 16.40 -2.57
C LEU A 40 17.82 17.32 -2.82
N ARG A 41 16.59 16.87 -2.51
CA ARG A 41 15.37 17.69 -2.59
C ARG A 41 14.52 17.54 -1.31
N PRO A 42 15.05 17.94 -0.14
CA PRO A 42 14.37 17.71 1.12
C PRO A 42 13.04 18.45 1.16
N GLY A 43 11.97 17.69 1.42
CA GLY A 43 10.63 18.24 1.63
C GLY A 43 10.01 17.61 2.87
N THR A 44 9.17 18.36 3.57
CA THR A 44 8.35 17.84 4.66
C THR A 44 6.87 18.13 4.42
N PHE A 45 6.00 17.21 4.83
CA PHE A 45 4.57 17.44 4.94
C PHE A 45 4.15 17.37 6.40
N ALA A 46 3.60 18.47 6.91
CA ALA A 46 3.07 18.54 8.26
C ALA A 46 1.82 19.42 8.27
N ASN A 47 0.78 18.97 8.97
CA ASN A 47 -0.46 19.73 9.17
C ASN A 47 -1.09 20.27 7.86
N GLY A 48 -1.10 19.45 6.80
CA GLY A 48 -1.67 19.85 5.49
C GLY A 48 -0.78 20.77 4.66
N THR A 49 0.43 21.10 5.14
CA THR A 49 1.35 22.01 4.46
C THR A 49 2.61 21.28 4.00
N VAL A 50 2.95 21.42 2.72
CA VAL A 50 4.21 20.98 2.15
C VAL A 50 5.25 22.10 2.29
N THR A 51 6.41 21.79 2.85
CA THR A 51 7.57 22.69 2.89
C THR A 51 8.72 22.04 2.13
N ASN A 52 9.17 22.65 1.04
CA ASN A 52 10.32 22.14 0.28
C ASN A 52 11.12 23.32 -0.30
N SER A 53 12.36 23.51 0.17
CA SER A 53 13.22 24.62 -0.25
C SER A 53 13.75 24.49 -1.68
N SER A 54 13.61 23.31 -2.30
CA SER A 54 14.00 23.06 -3.68
C SER A 54 13.00 23.60 -4.71
N TYR A 55 11.82 24.04 -4.27
CA TYR A 55 10.77 24.56 -5.15
C TYR A 55 10.40 26.00 -4.79
N ARG A 56 9.97 26.76 -5.80
CA ARG A 56 9.39 28.10 -5.64
C ARG A 56 7.98 28.13 -6.22
N PRO A 57 7.07 28.92 -5.64
CA PRO A 57 5.74 29.10 -6.21
C PRO A 57 5.83 29.89 -7.53
N VAL A 58 5.08 29.46 -8.53
CA VAL A 58 4.87 30.15 -9.82
C VAL A 58 3.36 30.24 -10.05
N THR A 59 2.89 31.41 -10.45
CA THR A 59 1.47 31.59 -10.79
C THR A 59 1.27 31.35 -12.26
N ILE A 60 0.41 30.39 -12.59
CA ILE A 60 0.01 30.08 -13.96
C ILE A 60 -1.49 30.31 -14.06
N PHE A 61 -1.93 30.92 -15.16
CA PHE A 61 -3.35 31.21 -15.38
C PHE A 61 -4.02 30.05 -16.12
N SER A 62 -5.17 29.62 -15.59
CA SER A 62 -6.01 28.60 -16.22
C SER A 62 -6.41 29.02 -17.64
N PRO A 63 -6.25 28.17 -18.66
CA PRO A 63 -6.67 28.49 -20.02
C PRO A 63 -8.19 28.43 -20.21
N ILE A 64 -8.93 27.90 -19.23
CA ILE A 64 -10.40 27.77 -19.28
C ILE A 64 -11.06 29.08 -18.89
N ASP A 65 -10.55 29.74 -17.85
CA ASP A 65 -11.23 30.87 -17.20
C ASP A 65 -10.30 32.01 -16.74
N GLY A 66 -8.99 31.90 -16.96
CA GLY A 66 -8.01 32.90 -16.56
C GLY A 66 -7.81 32.99 -15.04
N THR A 67 -8.29 32.03 -14.26
CA THR A 67 -8.07 32.02 -12.80
C THR A 67 -6.60 31.74 -12.46
N PRO A 68 -6.01 32.41 -11.46
CA PRO A 68 -4.64 32.15 -11.04
C PRO A 68 -4.55 30.81 -10.29
N ILE A 69 -3.64 29.94 -10.74
CA ILE A 69 -3.30 28.67 -10.12
C ILE A 69 -1.85 28.73 -9.64
N THR A 70 -1.62 28.49 -8.36
CA THR A 70 -0.26 28.34 -7.81
C THR A 70 0.29 26.96 -8.16
N MET A 71 1.34 26.92 -8.98
CA MET A 71 2.17 25.75 -9.22
C MET A 71 3.54 25.90 -8.55
N TYR A 72 4.32 24.83 -8.50
CA TYR A 72 5.65 24.83 -7.89
C TYR A 72 6.69 24.32 -8.88
N ASP A 73 7.72 25.13 -9.15
CA ASP A 73 8.83 24.79 -10.03
C ASP A 73 10.14 24.64 -9.24
N PRO A 74 11.09 23.80 -9.68
CA PRO A 74 12.43 23.77 -9.12
C PRO A 74 13.08 25.15 -9.16
N ILE A 75 13.81 25.51 -8.09
CA ILE A 75 14.43 26.84 -7.96
C ILE A 75 15.47 27.14 -9.05
N ASP A 76 16.11 26.12 -9.61
CA ASP A 76 17.02 26.24 -10.75
C ASP A 76 17.18 24.90 -11.50
N ALA A 77 17.94 24.93 -12.62
CA ALA A 77 18.21 23.75 -13.43
C ALA A 77 19.10 22.70 -12.73
N THR A 78 19.89 23.09 -11.74
CA THR A 78 20.74 22.20 -10.94
C THR A 78 19.87 21.33 -10.04
N VAL A 79 18.94 21.95 -9.31
CA VAL A 79 17.95 21.26 -8.47
C VAL A 79 17.05 20.35 -9.29
N SER A 80 16.64 20.79 -10.49
CA SER A 80 15.86 19.95 -11.40
C SER A 80 16.57 18.64 -11.77
N ARG A 81 17.91 18.63 -11.80
CA ARG A 81 18.76 17.47 -12.14
C ARG A 81 19.30 16.73 -10.92
N ALA A 82 19.18 17.29 -9.72
CA ALA A 82 19.72 16.72 -8.50
C ALA A 82 18.92 15.48 -8.06
N VAL A 83 19.55 14.31 -8.12
CA VAL A 83 18.95 13.04 -7.71
C VAL A 83 19.96 12.27 -6.87
N GLN A 84 19.59 12.00 -5.63
CA GLN A 84 20.29 11.05 -4.76
C GLN A 84 19.26 10.31 -3.92
N ASN A 85 18.79 9.19 -4.45
CA ASN A 85 17.79 8.38 -3.79
C ASN A 85 18.48 7.49 -2.75
N VAL A 86 18.08 7.64 -1.49
CA VAL A 86 18.53 6.79 -0.39
C VAL A 86 17.35 5.94 0.03
N VAL A 87 17.58 4.64 0.13
CA VAL A 87 16.59 3.68 0.63
C VAL A 87 16.86 3.42 2.10
N THR A 88 15.88 3.70 2.94
CA THR A 88 15.93 3.49 4.39
C THR A 88 14.83 2.52 4.82
N ASN A 89 14.97 1.93 6.00
CA ASN A 89 13.87 1.17 6.62
C ASN A 89 13.11 2.12 7.53
N ASP A 90 11.82 2.32 7.28
CA ASP A 90 10.99 3.16 8.16
C ASP A 90 10.21 2.28 9.15
N PRO A 91 10.48 2.37 10.47
CA PRO A 91 9.75 1.60 11.48
C PRO A 91 8.27 1.95 11.57
N ASN A 92 7.85 3.11 11.07
CA ASN A 92 6.47 3.59 11.12
C ASN A 92 5.65 3.15 9.90
N LEU A 93 6.31 2.81 8.77
CA LEU A 93 5.63 2.18 7.65
C LEU A 93 5.26 0.73 8.01
N SER A 94 3.97 0.46 7.96
CA SER A 94 3.45 -0.90 8.17
C SER A 94 2.23 -1.17 7.31
N GLN A 95 2.00 -2.45 7.02
CA GLN A 95 0.81 -2.91 6.31
C GLN A 95 0.29 -4.16 6.99
N VAL A 96 -1.00 -4.13 7.31
CA VAL A 96 -1.73 -5.25 7.90
C VAL A 96 -2.68 -5.81 6.86
N TYR A 97 -2.65 -7.11 6.65
CA TYR A 97 -3.56 -7.82 5.77
C TYR A 97 -4.27 -8.92 6.54
N ASN A 98 -5.60 -8.99 6.40
CA ASN A 98 -6.42 -10.06 6.94
C ASN A 98 -7.29 -10.63 5.83
N ALA A 99 -7.38 -11.94 5.72
CA ALA A 99 -8.31 -12.59 4.81
C ALA A 99 -9.00 -13.78 5.46
N PHE A 100 -10.26 -14.00 5.06
CA PHE A 100 -11.03 -15.19 5.37
C PHE A 100 -11.46 -15.83 4.06
N GLU A 101 -11.15 -17.11 3.91
CA GLU A 101 -11.51 -17.92 2.75
C GLU A 101 -12.39 -19.08 3.21
N PHE A 102 -13.45 -19.34 2.45
CA PHE A 102 -14.33 -20.48 2.65
C PHE A 102 -14.41 -21.25 1.35
N ASN A 103 -14.15 -22.55 1.38
CA ASN A 103 -14.19 -23.41 0.21
C ASN A 103 -15.09 -24.62 0.46
N MET A 104 -15.75 -25.10 -0.59
CA MET A 104 -16.54 -26.32 -0.58
C MET A 104 -16.17 -27.19 -1.79
N ASN A 105 -16.08 -28.49 -1.56
CA ASN A 105 -15.90 -29.51 -2.58
C ASN A 105 -16.91 -30.62 -2.36
N ALA A 106 -17.64 -31.00 -3.40
CA ALA A 106 -18.62 -32.05 -3.39
C ALA A 106 -18.41 -33.03 -4.56
N ARG A 107 -18.45 -34.32 -4.26
CA ARG A 107 -18.43 -35.43 -5.20
C ARG A 107 -19.73 -36.21 -5.03
N LEU A 108 -20.63 -36.03 -5.98
CA LEU A 108 -21.95 -36.63 -5.98
C LEU A 108 -21.93 -38.01 -6.67
N PRO A 109 -22.94 -38.86 -6.41
CA PRO A 109 -23.15 -40.10 -7.17
C PRO A 109 -23.23 -39.83 -8.67
N HIS A 110 -22.88 -40.84 -9.49
CA HIS A 110 -22.81 -40.75 -10.96
C HIS A 110 -21.70 -39.84 -11.52
N GLY A 111 -20.68 -39.54 -10.71
CA GLY A 111 -19.43 -38.92 -11.18
C GLY A 111 -19.44 -37.39 -11.22
N VAL A 112 -20.52 -36.74 -10.78
CA VAL A 112 -20.62 -35.27 -10.75
C VAL A 112 -19.72 -34.71 -9.65
N ARG A 113 -18.96 -33.66 -9.98
CA ARG A 113 -18.11 -32.91 -9.03
C ARG A 113 -18.50 -31.44 -9.05
N VAL A 114 -18.70 -30.87 -7.87
CA VAL A 114 -19.05 -29.47 -7.65
C VAL A 114 -18.01 -28.88 -6.72
N PHE A 115 -17.49 -27.71 -7.06
CA PHE A 115 -16.55 -26.97 -6.23
C PHE A 115 -16.94 -25.50 -6.24
N GLY A 116 -16.62 -24.79 -5.18
CA GLY A 116 -16.90 -23.38 -5.06
C GLY A 116 -16.31 -22.81 -3.78
N GLY A 117 -16.16 -21.50 -3.74
CA GLY A 117 -15.62 -20.83 -2.57
C GLY A 117 -15.77 -19.32 -2.66
N THR A 118 -15.56 -18.67 -1.53
CA THR A 118 -15.60 -17.21 -1.39
C THR A 118 -14.46 -16.76 -0.53
N ALA A 119 -13.88 -15.62 -0.86
CA ALA A 119 -12.87 -14.96 -0.05
C ALA A 119 -13.33 -13.54 0.29
N THR A 120 -12.94 -13.07 1.46
CA THR A 120 -13.07 -11.66 1.86
C THR A 120 -11.80 -11.25 2.55
N ASP A 121 -11.19 -10.18 2.06
CA ASP A 121 -9.95 -9.65 2.58
C ASP A 121 -10.06 -8.17 2.93
N ARG A 122 -9.13 -7.73 3.78
CA ARG A 122 -8.94 -6.34 4.16
C ARG A 122 -7.45 -6.06 4.31
N SER A 123 -6.96 -5.09 3.55
CA SER A 123 -5.63 -4.51 3.72
C SER A 123 -5.72 -3.10 4.30
N VAL A 124 -4.88 -2.80 5.29
CA VAL A 124 -4.72 -1.47 5.88
C VAL A 124 -3.24 -1.14 5.87
N ALA A 125 -2.85 -0.08 5.17
CA ALA A 125 -1.49 0.42 5.13
C ALA A 125 -1.36 1.73 5.90
N ASN A 126 -0.30 1.85 6.70
CA ASN A 126 0.14 3.11 7.29
C ASN A 126 1.37 3.60 6.54
N THR A 127 1.18 4.66 5.76
CA THR A 127 2.23 5.31 4.96
C THR A 127 2.45 6.77 5.37
N CYS A 128 1.93 7.18 6.54
CA CYS A 128 1.92 8.57 6.96
C CYS A 128 3.32 9.16 7.13
N SER A 129 4.28 8.39 7.65
CA SER A 129 5.65 8.86 7.81
C SER A 129 6.35 9.05 6.47
N GLY A 130 6.16 8.14 5.50
CA GLY A 130 6.69 8.32 4.14
C GLY A 130 6.14 9.57 3.44
N ALA A 131 4.86 9.89 3.64
CA ALA A 131 4.29 11.14 3.16
C ALA A 131 4.89 12.38 3.86
N ALA A 132 5.30 12.25 5.12
CA ALA A 132 5.89 13.35 5.88
C ALA A 132 7.32 13.69 5.42
N THR A 133 8.08 12.73 4.93
CA THR A 133 9.50 12.86 4.54
C THR A 133 9.74 12.92 3.04
N ASN A 134 8.73 12.55 2.23
CA ASN A 134 8.79 12.65 0.78
C ASN A 134 7.47 13.17 0.17
N PRO A 135 7.20 14.48 0.28
CA PRO A 135 5.95 15.07 -0.19
C PRO A 135 5.98 15.48 -1.68
N ASN A 136 6.91 14.93 -2.47
CA ASN A 136 7.09 15.27 -3.89
C ASN A 136 6.53 14.21 -4.84
#